data_AF-A0A7V9LGX6-F1
#
_entry.id   AF-A0A7V9LGX6-F1
#
_cell.length_a   1.000
_cell.length_b   1.000
_cell.length_c   1.000
_cell.angle_alpha   90.00
_cell.angle_beta   90.00
_cell.angle_gamma   90.00
#
_symmetry.space_group_name_H-M   'P 1'
#
loop_
_entity.id
_entity.type
_entity.pdbx_description
1 polymer ?
#
loop_
_entity_poly.entity_id
_entity_poly.type
_entity_poly.pdbx_seq_one_letter_code
_entity_poly.pdbx_strand_id
1 'polypeptide(L)'
;MARHQLKPLFDHVVIKELEPDRMRSSGLVVPEGAQEAPPQHGIVLAVGKGVDWWEAAGIRVPVRPGDHVVFPAAAGSWVEVDEERLLVCRITELLGILEPAEEPAPIESKDDG
;
A
#
# COMPACT_ATOMS: atom_id res chain seq x y z
N MET A 1 -27.38 -2.36 -14.87
CA MET A 1 -25.99 -2.70 -15.22
C MET A 1 -25.41 -3.50 -14.06
N ALA A 2 -24.78 -4.64 -14.32
CA ALA A 2 -24.02 -5.34 -13.28
C ALA A 2 -22.70 -4.60 -13.06
N ARG A 3 -22.31 -4.40 -11.79
CA ARG A 3 -20.99 -3.86 -11.43
C ARG A 3 -20.03 -5.04 -11.23
N HIS A 4 -18.90 -5.03 -11.92
CA HIS A 4 -17.85 -6.01 -11.78
C HIS A 4 -16.95 -5.64 -10.59
N GLN A 5 -16.64 -6.63 -9.77
CA GLN A 5 -15.64 -6.50 -8.72
C GLN A 5 -14.45 -7.38 -9.08
N LEU A 6 -13.27 -6.78 -9.19
CA LEU A 6 -12.06 -7.53 -9.47
C LEU A 6 -11.63 -8.33 -8.23
N LYS A 7 -11.64 -9.66 -8.36
CA LYS A 7 -11.20 -10.56 -7.31
C LYS A 7 -9.77 -11.04 -7.60
N PRO A 8 -8.77 -10.66 -6.78
CA PRO A 8 -7.40 -11.10 -7.00
C PRO A 8 -7.22 -12.60 -6.72
N LEU A 9 -6.26 -13.21 -7.42
CA LEU A 9 -5.87 -14.62 -7.23
C LEU A 9 -4.59 -14.72 -6.39
N PHE A 10 -4.42 -15.85 -5.70
CA PHE A 10 -3.22 -16.14 -4.90
C PHE A 10 -2.87 -15.01 -3.93
N ASP A 11 -1.64 -14.50 -4.00
CA ASP A 11 -1.12 -13.42 -3.18
C ASP A 11 -1.19 -12.06 -3.87
N HIS A 12 -2.10 -11.88 -4.84
CA HIS A 12 -2.34 -10.56 -5.43
C HIS A 12 -3.25 -9.70 -4.54
N VAL A 13 -3.09 -8.40 -4.70
CA VAL A 13 -3.90 -7.35 -4.07
C VAL A 13 -4.40 -6.39 -5.15
N VAL A 14 -5.63 -5.90 -4.99
CA VAL A 14 -6.21 -4.86 -5.85
C VAL A 14 -6.20 -3.55 -5.08
N ILE A 15 -5.62 -2.51 -5.67
CA ILE A 15 -5.42 -1.21 -5.05
C ILE A 15 -6.03 -0.13 -5.94
N LYS A 16 -6.72 0.83 -5.30
CA LYS A 16 -7.09 2.10 -5.92
C LYS A 16 -6.03 3.13 -5.59
N GLU A 17 -5.35 3.64 -6.62
CA GLU A 17 -4.38 4.74 -6.48
C GLU A 17 -5.08 5.97 -5.88
N LEU A 18 -4.44 6.62 -4.92
CA LEU A 18 -4.86 7.93 -4.45
C LEU A 18 -4.02 8.99 -5.16
N GLU A 19 -4.65 10.09 -5.56
CA GLU A 19 -3.91 11.15 -6.26
C GLU A 19 -2.77 11.73 -5.40
N PRO A 20 -1.64 12.11 -6.03
CA PRO A 20 -0.42 12.56 -5.34
C PRO A 20 -0.63 13.74 -4.38
N ASP A 21 -1.65 14.56 -4.60
CA ASP A 21 -1.92 15.74 -3.76
C ASP A 21 -2.25 15.38 -2.30
N ARG A 22 -2.71 14.15 -2.03
CA ARG A 22 -2.90 13.67 -0.64
C ARG A 22 -1.57 13.42 0.09
N MET A 23 -0.49 13.09 -0.62
CA MET A 23 0.83 12.80 -0.05
C MET A 23 1.47 14.02 0.62
N ARG A 24 1.22 15.21 0.07
CA ARG A 24 1.71 16.48 0.65
C ARG A 24 1.18 16.72 2.07
N SER A 25 0.02 16.14 2.39
CA SER A 25 -0.60 16.25 3.73
C SER A 25 -0.17 15.16 4.71
N SER A 26 0.39 14.03 4.25
CA SER A 26 0.76 12.89 5.09
C SER A 26 2.22 12.92 5.57
N GLY A 27 2.95 14.00 5.31
CA GLY A 27 4.34 14.18 5.77
C GLY A 27 5.39 13.38 4.98
N LEU A 28 5.03 12.68 3.90
CA LEU A 28 5.99 12.03 3.02
C LEU A 28 6.57 13.04 2.03
N VAL A 29 7.80 13.49 2.26
CA VAL A 29 8.52 14.39 1.35
C VAL A 29 9.23 13.55 0.28
N VAL A 30 8.82 13.71 -0.98
CA VAL A 30 9.55 13.15 -2.13
C VAL A 30 10.76 14.04 -2.42
N PRO A 31 12.00 13.51 -2.46
CA PRO A 31 13.18 14.30 -2.82
C PRO A 31 13.10 14.82 -4.26
N GLU A 32 13.38 16.11 -4.48
CA GLU A 32 13.53 16.64 -5.83
C GLU A 32 14.77 16.02 -6.52
N GLY A 33 14.59 15.43 -7.71
CA GLY A 33 15.70 14.90 -8.53
C GLY A 33 15.90 13.38 -8.55
N ALA A 34 14.93 12.59 -8.07
CA ALA A 34 14.98 11.13 -8.27
C ALA A 34 14.90 10.79 -9.77
N GLN A 35 15.87 10.02 -10.28
CA GLN A 35 15.85 9.51 -11.67
C GLN A 35 14.72 8.50 -11.89
N GLU A 36 14.22 7.88 -10.81
CA GLU A 36 13.15 6.89 -10.81
C GLU A 36 11.88 7.51 -10.22
N ALA A 37 10.72 7.14 -10.77
CA ALA A 37 9.43 7.65 -10.31
C ALA A 37 9.23 7.32 -8.82
N PRO A 38 8.77 8.28 -8.01
CA PRO A 38 8.62 8.08 -6.57
C PRO A 38 7.62 6.96 -6.26
N PRO A 39 7.75 6.29 -5.10
CA PRO A 39 6.75 5.35 -4.62
C PRO A 39 5.36 5.99 -4.58
N GLN A 40 4.36 5.23 -4.98
CA GLN A 40 2.96 5.61 -5.00
C GLN A 40 2.25 5.05 -3.77
N HIS A 41 1.03 5.52 -3.53
CA HIS A 41 0.20 5.03 -2.44
C HIS A 41 -1.27 4.90 -2.84
N GLY A 42 -2.01 4.05 -2.15
CA GLY A 42 -3.40 3.77 -2.47
C GLY A 42 -4.15 3.04 -1.38
N ILE A 43 -5.43 2.79 -1.62
CA ILE A 43 -6.30 2.01 -0.72
C ILE A 43 -6.48 0.61 -1.26
N VAL A 44 -6.25 -0.39 -0.40
CA VAL A 44 -6.53 -1.79 -0.72
C VAL A 44 -8.05 -2.00 -0.87
N LEU A 45 -8.48 -2.49 -2.03
CA LEU A 45 -9.88 -2.82 -2.30
C LEU A 45 -10.19 -4.30 -2.06
N ALA A 46 -9.26 -5.19 -2.43
CA ALA A 46 -9.42 -6.63 -2.30
C ALA A 46 -8.06 -7.32 -2.14
N VAL A 47 -8.04 -8.43 -1.41
CA VAL A 47 -6.83 -9.22 -1.16
C VAL A 47 -7.11 -10.67 -1.52
N GLY A 48 -6.14 -11.30 -2.19
CA GLY A 48 -6.18 -12.71 -2.49
C GLY A 48 -6.01 -13.56 -1.23
N LYS A 49 -6.25 -14.87 -1.34
CA LYS A 49 -6.17 -15.78 -0.19
C LYS A 49 -4.74 -16.06 0.28
N GLY A 50 -3.73 -15.57 -0.45
CA GLY A 50 -2.34 -15.97 -0.29
C GLY A 50 -2.03 -17.23 -1.09
N VAL A 51 -0.89 -17.85 -0.79
CA VAL A 51 -0.39 -19.08 -1.40
C VAL A 51 -0.29 -20.16 -0.34
N ASP A 52 -0.55 -21.42 -0.70
CA ASP A 52 -0.72 -22.54 0.25
C ASP A 52 0.46 -22.69 1.23
N TRP A 53 1.68 -22.39 0.79
CA TRP A 53 2.86 -22.50 1.63
C TRP A 53 2.92 -21.45 2.74
N TRP A 54 2.22 -20.31 2.62
CA TRP A 54 2.14 -19.31 3.70
C TRP A 54 1.42 -19.90 4.90
N GLU A 55 0.30 -20.59 4.68
CA GLU A 55 -0.45 -21.24 5.75
C GLU A 55 0.40 -22.33 6.43
N ALA A 56 1.09 -23.16 5.63
CA ALA A 56 2.02 -24.17 6.15
C ALA A 56 3.19 -23.57 6.96
N ALA A 57 3.61 -22.35 6.62
CA ALA A 57 4.64 -21.59 7.33
C ALA A 57 4.09 -20.71 8.47
N GLY A 58 2.78 -20.70 8.72
CA GLY A 58 2.15 -19.84 9.73
C GLY A 58 2.12 -18.34 9.37
N ILE A 59 2.38 -17.98 8.11
CA ILE A 59 2.37 -16.61 7.61
C ILE A 59 0.92 -16.21 7.32
N ARG A 60 0.46 -15.12 7.94
CA ARG A 60 -0.83 -14.50 7.65
C ARG A 60 -0.67 -13.43 6.57
N VAL A 61 -1.72 -13.24 5.78
CA VAL A 61 -1.81 -12.11 4.85
C VAL A 61 -1.68 -10.80 5.65
N PRO A 62 -0.69 -9.95 5.36
CA PRO A 62 -0.33 -8.80 6.20
C PRO A 62 -1.18 -7.56 5.94
N VAL A 63 -2.08 -7.59 4.95
CA VAL A 63 -2.91 -6.46 4.53
C VAL A 63 -4.38 -6.87 4.41
N ARG A 64 -5.28 -5.91 4.52
CA ARG A 64 -6.74 -6.11 4.40
C ARG A 64 -7.38 -4.97 3.60
N PRO A 65 -8.59 -5.17 3.07
CA PRO A 65 -9.36 -4.08 2.46
C PRO A 65 -9.49 -2.88 3.40
N GLY A 66 -9.26 -1.68 2.88
CA GLY A 66 -9.27 -0.43 3.61
C GLY A 66 -7.91 0.08 4.07
N ASP A 67 -6.87 -0.76 4.08
CA ASP A 67 -5.53 -0.32 4.45
C ASP A 67 -4.97 0.69 3.42
N HIS A 68 -4.31 1.74 3.90
CA HIS A 68 -3.56 2.68 3.08
C HIS A 68 -2.14 2.15 2.92
N VAL A 69 -1.75 1.80 1.71
CA VAL A 69 -0.48 1.14 1.42
C VAL A 69 0.42 1.98 0.52
N VAL A 70 1.73 1.79 0.64
CA VAL A 70 2.76 2.36 -0.24
C VAL A 70 3.37 1.25 -1.09
N PHE A 71 3.64 1.52 -2.36
CA PHE A 71 4.20 0.58 -3.31
C PHE A 71 5.12 1.29 -4.33
N PRO A 72 6.12 0.59 -4.92
CA PRO A 72 6.93 1.16 -5.99
C PRO A 72 6.06 1.58 -7.19
N ALA A 73 6.44 2.63 -7.91
CA ALA A 73 5.75 3.04 -9.14
C ALA A 73 5.74 1.95 -10.23
N ALA A 74 6.71 1.04 -10.18
CA ALA A 74 6.85 -0.10 -11.09
C ALA A 74 6.10 -1.37 -10.62
N ALA A 75 5.33 -1.30 -9.53
CA ALA A 75 4.63 -2.47 -8.99
C ALA A 75 3.53 -2.96 -9.93
N GLY A 76 3.43 -4.28 -10.06
CA GLY A 76 2.28 -4.96 -10.66
C GLY A 76 1.86 -4.50 -12.06
N SER A 77 0.55 -4.44 -12.27
CA SER A 77 -0.07 -4.09 -13.56
C SER A 77 -1.34 -3.26 -13.37
N TRP A 78 -1.53 -2.28 -14.25
CA TRP A 78 -2.73 -1.45 -14.30
C TRP A 78 -3.82 -2.11 -15.13
N VAL A 79 -5.03 -2.14 -14.60
CA VAL A 79 -6.22 -2.66 -15.28
C VAL A 79 -7.38 -1.67 -15.13
N GLU A 80 -8.26 -1.62 -16.12
CA GLU A 80 -9.50 -0.83 -16.06
C GLU A 80 -10.69 -1.78 -15.87
N VAL A 81 -11.47 -1.53 -14.83
CA VAL A 81 -12.70 -2.29 -14.54
C VAL A 81 -13.82 -1.30 -14.28
N ASP A 82 -14.87 -1.35 -15.09
CA ASP A 82 -16.01 -0.43 -15.00
C ASP A 82 -15.58 1.05 -14.88
N GLU A 83 -14.66 1.50 -15.74
CA GLU A 83 -14.11 2.88 -15.76
C GLU A 83 -13.23 3.25 -14.54
N GLU A 84 -12.95 2.31 -13.64
CA GLU A 84 -11.98 2.50 -12.55
C GLU A 84 -10.61 1.93 -12.93
N ARG A 85 -9.57 2.77 -12.87
CA ARG A 85 -8.16 2.36 -13.02
C ARG A 85 -7.67 1.77 -11.69
N LEU A 86 -7.30 0.50 -11.72
CA LEU A 86 -6.88 -0.29 -10.55
C LEU A 86 -5.47 -0.82 -10.75
N LEU A 87 -4.69 -0.85 -9.68
CA LEU A 87 -3.42 -1.58 -9.63
C LEU A 87 -3.67 -2.99 -9.12
N VAL A 88 -3.11 -3.98 -9.81
CA VAL A 88 -3.00 -5.36 -9.34
C VAL A 88 -1.53 -5.70 -9.17
N CYS A 89 -1.09 -5.94 -7.95
CA CYS A 89 0.30 -6.32 -7.64
C CYS A 89 0.32 -7.47 -6.63
N ARG A 90 1.50 -8.05 -6.37
CA ARG A 90 1.68 -9.03 -5.30
C ARG A 90 1.75 -8.32 -3.95
N ILE A 91 1.29 -8.99 -2.90
CA ILE A 91 1.41 -8.52 -1.52
C ILE A 91 2.88 -8.24 -1.16
N THR A 92 3.82 -9.02 -1.71
CA THR A 92 5.26 -8.86 -1.47
C THR A 92 5.88 -7.63 -2.12
N GLU A 93 5.16 -6.94 -3.01
CA GLU A 93 5.62 -5.69 -3.63
C GLU A 93 5.23 -4.46 -2.80
N LEU A 94 4.39 -4.61 -1.78
CA LEU A 94 4.00 -3.51 -0.90
C LEU A 94 5.17 -3.15 0.03
N LEU A 95 5.45 -1.85 0.15
CA LEU A 95 6.51 -1.33 1.00
C LEU A 95 6.07 -1.18 2.46
N GLY A 96 4.77 -0.93 2.70
CA GLY A 96 4.21 -0.80 4.04
C GLY A 96 2.77 -0.30 4.05
N ILE A 97 2.18 -0.34 5.24
CA ILE A 97 0.88 0.27 5.57
C ILE A 97 1.16 1.60 6.26
N LEU A 98 0.47 2.67 5.84
CA LEU A 98 0.51 3.96 6.51
C LEU A 98 -0.43 3.94 7.71
N GLU A 99 0.15 4.03 8.90
CA GLU A 99 -0.58 4.18 10.17
C GLU A 99 -0.37 5.61 10.70
N PRO A 100 -1.38 6.20 11.36
CA PRO A 100 -1.19 7.47 12.05
C PRO A 100 -0.13 7.31 13.14
N ALA A 101 0.96 8.07 13.05
CA ALA A 101 1.96 8.12 14.11
C ALA A 101 1.39 8.87 15.31
N GLU A 102 1.30 8.22 16.47
CA GLU A 102 1.34 8.96 17.74
C GLU A 102 2.71 9.62 17.82
N GLU A 103 2.75 10.95 18.01
CA GLU A 103 4.02 11.65 18.23
C GLU A 103 4.78 10.93 19.36
N PRO A 104 6.03 10.49 19.13
CA PRO A 104 6.80 9.89 20.20
C PRO A 104 6.92 10.94 21.31
N ALA A 105 6.56 10.54 22.53
CA ALA A 105 6.63 11.41 23.71
C ALA A 105 8.00 12.11 23.74
N PRO A 106 8.06 13.42 24.08
CA PRO A 106 9.31 14.16 24.13
C PRO A 106 10.34 13.36 24.93
N ILE A 107 11.47 13.05 24.31
CA ILE A 107 12.59 12.43 25.00
C ILE A 107 13.07 13.50 25.98
N GLU A 108 12.68 13.38 27.26
CA GLU A 108 13.19 14.26 28.31
C GLU A 108 14.71 14.12 28.32
N SER A 109 15.40 15.15 27.82
CA SER A 109 16.82 15.31 27.98
C SER A 109 17.08 15.42 29.48
N LYS A 110 17.53 14.32 30.09
CA LYS A 110 18.28 14.41 31.34
C LYS A 110 19.57 15.15 31.02
N ASP A 111 19.52 16.47 31.23
CA ASP A 111 20.71 17.25 31.53
C ASP A 111 21.26 16.71 32.85
N ASP A 112 22.13 15.71 32.74
CA ASP A 112 23.00 15.27 33.83
C ASP A 112 24.05 16.38 34.04
N GLY A 113 23.76 17.27 35.00
CA GLY A 113 24.66 18.30 35.50
C GLY A 113 25.79 17.76 36.37
#